data_AF-A0A1A9V018-F1
#
_entry.id   AF-A0A1A9V018-F1
#
_cell.length_a   1.000
_cell.length_b   1.000
_cell.length_c   1.000
_cell.angle_alpha   90.00
_cell.angle_beta   90.00
_cell.angle_gamma   90.00
#
_symmetry.space_group_name_H-M   'P 1'
#
loop_
_entity.id
_entity.type
_entity.pdbx_description
1 polymer ?
#
loop_
_entity_poly.entity_id
_entity_poly.type
_entity_poly.pdbx_seq_one_letter_code
_entity_poly.pdbx_strand_id
1 'polypeptide(L)'
;MSGVRRRDILRFFEEKEGFPAMPLRGNFNVTKRETVEYDGTYNYDSPKHILQWSIPVIDGPNRMGSMEFSCSSSIPSDFFPVQATFFPRNPYVALKAKDVTLVDDESSVKFSAETLLFVDKYEIV
;
A
#
# COMPACT_ATOMS: atom_id res chain seq x y z
N MET A 1 9.94 32.69 -19.82
CA MET A 1 10.42 31.29 -19.75
C MET A 1 9.37 30.48 -19.00
N SER A 2 8.46 29.82 -19.73
CA SER A 2 7.42 28.99 -19.13
C SER A 2 8.05 27.68 -18.65
N GLY A 3 8.11 27.48 -17.34
CA GLY A 3 8.60 26.23 -16.74
C GLY A 3 7.77 25.05 -17.26
N VAL A 4 8.44 24.09 -17.88
CA VAL A 4 7.83 22.85 -18.36
C VAL A 4 7.25 22.13 -17.14
N ARG A 5 5.93 22.04 -17.07
CA ARG A 5 5.23 21.22 -16.06
C ARG A 5 5.35 19.76 -16.54
N ARG A 6 6.06 18.92 -15.77
CA ARG A 6 6.15 17.49 -16.07
C ARG A 6 4.91 16.79 -15.49
N ARG A 7 4.32 15.91 -16.28
CA ARG A 7 3.22 15.02 -15.87
C ARG A 7 3.82 13.64 -15.66
N ASP A 8 3.66 13.09 -14.46
CA ASP A 8 4.09 11.75 -14.12
C ASP A 8 2.87 10.94 -13.67
N ILE A 9 2.86 9.64 -14.00
CA ILE A 9 1.75 8.72 -13.76
C ILE A 9 2.27 7.56 -12.92
N LEU A 10 1.66 7.33 -11.77
CA LEU A 10 1.90 6.16 -10.96
C LEU A 10 0.74 5.19 -11.10
N ARG A 11 1.06 3.93 -11.39
CA ARG A 11 0.09 2.84 -11.49
C ARG A 11 0.47 1.77 -10.48
N PHE A 12 -0.46 1.44 -9.59
CA PHE A 12 -0.37 0.23 -8.78
C PHE A 12 -1.27 -0.83 -9.39
N PHE A 13 -0.74 -2.05 -9.44
CA PHE A 13 -1.43 -3.23 -9.93
C PHE A 13 -1.36 -4.30 -8.85
N GLU A 14 -2.51 -4.85 -8.47
CA GLU A 14 -2.55 -6.08 -7.68
C GLU A 14 -2.15 -7.26 -8.57
N GLU A 15 -0.91 -7.75 -8.40
CA GLU A 15 -0.32 -8.76 -9.29
C GLU A 15 -0.92 -10.16 -9.13
N LYS A 16 -1.73 -10.42 -8.09
CA LYS A 16 -2.22 -11.77 -7.79
C LYS A 16 -3.73 -11.83 -7.51
N GLU A 17 -4.38 -12.72 -8.27
CA GLU A 17 -5.71 -13.26 -7.99
C GLU A 17 -5.79 -13.80 -6.55
N GLY A 18 -6.73 -13.29 -5.74
CA GLY A 18 -7.07 -13.88 -4.43
C GLY A 18 -6.66 -13.09 -3.19
N PHE A 19 -6.09 -11.89 -3.33
CA PHE A 19 -5.87 -11.00 -2.20
C PHE A 19 -7.13 -10.18 -1.86
N PRO A 20 -7.52 -10.06 -0.57
CA PRO A 20 -8.67 -9.27 -0.17
C PRO A 20 -8.31 -7.78 -0.11
N ALA A 21 -9.18 -6.92 -0.65
CA ALA A 21 -9.42 -5.53 -0.26
C ALA A 21 -8.29 -4.89 0.57
N MET A 22 -7.20 -4.43 -0.07
CA MET A 22 -6.05 -3.85 0.64
C MET A 22 -6.12 -2.32 0.62
N PRO A 23 -6.05 -1.65 1.79
CA PRO A 23 -5.81 -0.22 1.80
C PRO A 23 -4.33 0.03 1.45
N LEU A 24 -4.03 0.58 0.28
CA LEU A 24 -2.67 1.02 -0.05
C LEU A 24 -2.47 2.45 0.44
N ARG A 25 -1.42 2.66 1.23
CA ARG A 25 -0.86 3.98 1.52
C ARG A 25 0.52 4.10 0.89
N GLY A 26 0.65 4.97 -0.10
CA GLY A 26 1.93 5.36 -0.67
C GLY A 26 2.42 6.66 -0.05
N ASN A 27 3.65 6.71 0.46
CA ASN A 27 4.32 7.97 0.80
C ASN A 27 5.28 8.34 -0.35
N PHE A 28 5.09 9.53 -0.93
CA PHE A 28 5.84 10.05 -2.07
C PHE A 28 6.47 11.38 -1.70
N ASN A 29 7.75 11.62 -1.97
CA ASN A 29 8.30 12.96 -1.86
C ASN A 29 7.80 13.81 -3.05
N VAL A 30 6.90 14.76 -2.81
CA VAL A 30 6.35 15.63 -3.86
C VAL A 30 6.44 17.08 -3.42
N THR A 31 7.23 17.89 -4.10
CA THR A 31 7.35 19.32 -3.83
C THR A 31 6.19 20.08 -4.51
N LYS A 32 4.95 19.86 -4.02
CA LYS A 32 3.69 20.56 -4.38
C LYS A 32 3.37 20.62 -5.88
N ARG A 33 2.23 20.04 -6.31
CA ARG A 33 1.29 20.63 -7.32
C ARG A 33 0.16 19.69 -7.75
N GLU A 34 -0.84 20.34 -8.37
CA GLU A 34 -2.10 19.88 -8.97
C GLU A 34 -2.15 18.38 -9.32
N THR A 35 -2.98 17.64 -8.57
CA THR A 35 -3.44 16.30 -8.95
C THR A 35 -4.47 16.43 -10.07
N VAL A 36 -4.29 15.66 -11.15
CA VAL A 36 -5.15 15.74 -12.34
C VAL A 36 -6.25 14.69 -12.26
N GLU A 37 -5.88 13.45 -11.94
CA GLU A 37 -6.77 12.31 -11.83
C GLU A 37 -6.19 11.34 -10.80
N TYR A 38 -7.03 10.82 -9.90
CA TYR A 38 -6.58 9.90 -8.86
C TYR A 38 -7.72 9.02 -8.35
N ASP A 39 -7.38 7.77 -8.02
CA ASP A 39 -8.26 6.86 -7.30
C ASP A 39 -8.13 7.07 -5.79
N GLY A 40 -9.24 7.01 -5.03
CA GLY A 40 -9.19 7.13 -3.56
C GLY A 40 -8.99 8.58 -3.08
N THR A 41 -8.06 8.78 -2.14
CA THR A 41 -7.80 10.09 -1.50
C THR A 41 -6.31 10.38 -1.40
N TYR A 42 -5.95 11.65 -1.24
CA TYR A 42 -4.56 12.03 -0.99
C TYR A 42 -4.45 13.09 0.10
N ASN A 43 -3.31 13.12 0.77
CA ASN A 43 -2.93 14.12 1.76
C ASN A 43 -1.53 14.62 1.47
N TYR A 44 -1.28 15.92 1.53
CA TYR A 44 0.06 16.47 1.33
C TYR A 44 0.63 17.03 2.65
N ASP A 45 1.63 16.34 3.19
CA ASP A 45 2.43 16.78 4.33
C ASP A 45 3.50 17.77 3.84
N SER A 46 3.14 19.05 3.78
CA SER A 46 4.04 20.10 3.29
C SER A 46 5.34 20.23 4.09
N PRO A 47 5.37 20.11 5.43
CA PRO A 47 6.62 20.10 6.19
C PRO A 47 7.59 18.99 5.80
N LYS A 48 7.08 17.81 5.47
CA LYS A 48 7.92 16.67 5.06
C LYS A 48 8.12 16.57 3.56
N HIS A 49 7.45 17.41 2.78
CA HIS A 49 7.33 17.29 1.33
C HIS A 49 6.79 15.92 0.89
N ILE A 50 5.88 15.32 1.66
CA ILE A 50 5.33 13.99 1.37
C ILE A 50 3.89 14.11 0.87
N LEU A 51 3.62 13.66 -0.36
CA LEU A 51 2.28 13.30 -0.82
C LEU A 51 1.98 11.88 -0.34
N GLN A 52 0.88 11.72 0.37
CA GLN A 52 0.37 10.45 0.84
C GLN A 52 -0.86 10.09 0.00
N TRP A 53 -0.77 9.04 -0.80
CA TRP A 53 -1.91 8.53 -1.56
C TRP A 53 -2.52 7.35 -0.81
N SER A 54 -3.84 7.37 -0.61
CA SER A 54 -4.58 6.31 0.04
C SER A 54 -5.71 5.80 -0.84
N ILE A 55 -5.67 4.51 -1.19
CA ILE A 55 -6.83 3.82 -1.76
C ILE A 55 -7.44 2.98 -0.62
N PRO A 56 -8.72 3.17 -0.27
CA PRO A 56 -9.30 2.51 0.91
C PRO A 56 -9.53 1.02 0.71
N VAL A 57 -9.84 0.58 -0.52
CA VAL A 57 -10.15 -0.82 -0.84
C VAL A 57 -9.59 -1.14 -2.23
N ILE A 58 -8.72 -2.14 -2.31
CA ILE A 58 -8.26 -2.77 -3.56
C ILE A 58 -8.66 -4.23 -3.53
N ASP A 59 -9.71 -4.59 -4.25
CA ASP A 59 -10.30 -5.92 -4.27
C ASP A 59 -10.41 -6.47 -5.69
N GLY A 60 -10.85 -7.72 -5.83
CA GLY A 60 -10.98 -8.41 -7.11
C GLY A 60 -11.60 -7.61 -8.27
N PRO A 61 -12.64 -6.77 -8.08
CA PRO A 61 -13.13 -5.86 -9.11
C PRO A 61 -12.35 -4.54 -9.26
N ASN A 62 -11.68 -4.05 -8.21
CA ASN A 62 -10.91 -2.80 -8.20
C ASN A 62 -9.41 -3.05 -7.91
N ARG A 63 -8.77 -3.88 -8.75
CA ARG A 63 -7.37 -4.34 -8.58
C ARG A 63 -6.31 -3.31 -8.90
N MET A 64 -6.74 -2.19 -9.48
CA MET A 64 -5.86 -1.19 -10.04
C MET A 64 -6.23 0.16 -9.47
N GLY A 65 -5.19 0.92 -9.15
CA GLY A 65 -5.32 2.33 -8.84
C GLY A 65 -4.24 3.11 -9.55
N SER A 66 -4.58 4.32 -9.95
CA SER A 66 -3.64 5.25 -10.54
C SER A 66 -3.74 6.63 -9.90
N MET A 67 -2.61 7.33 -9.88
CA MET A 67 -2.54 8.72 -9.50
C MET A 67 -1.68 9.45 -10.51
N GLU A 68 -2.25 10.51 -11.07
CA GLU A 68 -1.56 11.46 -11.94
C GLU A 68 -1.35 12.78 -11.21
N PHE A 69 -0.10 13.22 -11.16
CA PHE A 69 0.25 14.49 -10.55
C PHE A 69 1.28 15.23 -11.41
N SER A 70 1.37 16.53 -11.17
CA SER A 70 2.39 17.38 -11.78
C SER A 70 3.24 18.01 -10.70
N CYS A 71 4.54 18.13 -10.92
CA CYS A 71 5.47 18.79 -10.02
C CYS A 71 6.33 19.78 -10.81
N SER A 72 6.61 20.95 -10.24
CA SER A 72 7.52 21.91 -10.86
C SER A 72 8.94 21.69 -10.38
N SER A 73 9.91 21.70 -11.30
CA SER A 73 11.34 21.66 -10.97
C SER A 73 11.77 20.39 -10.22
N SER A 74 11.30 19.23 -10.69
CA SER A 74 11.68 17.90 -10.17
C SER A 74 12.39 17.07 -11.24
N ILE A 75 13.30 16.20 -10.78
CA ILE A 75 13.94 15.17 -11.58
C ILE A 75 13.38 13.78 -11.19
N PRO A 76 13.44 12.77 -12.07
CA PRO A 76 12.83 11.46 -11.78
C PRO A 76 13.28 10.82 -10.46
N SER A 77 14.53 11.03 -10.04
CA SER A 77 15.07 10.51 -8.79
C SER A 77 14.45 11.12 -7.53
N ASP A 78 13.79 12.27 -7.62
CA ASP A 78 13.19 12.95 -6.47
C ASP A 78 11.95 12.19 -5.93
N PHE A 79 11.39 11.29 -6.74
CA PHE A 79 10.18 10.54 -6.42
C PHE A 79 10.43 9.16 -5.82
N PHE A 80 11.69 8.76 -5.67
CA PHE A 80 12.08 7.45 -5.16
C PHE A 80 12.92 7.58 -3.87
N PRO A 81 12.82 6.63 -2.93
CA PRO A 81 11.96 5.45 -2.99
C PRO A 81 10.49 5.78 -2.72
N VAL A 82 9.59 5.06 -3.40
CA VAL A 82 8.17 5.06 -3.06
C VAL A 82 7.93 4.02 -1.98
N GLN A 83 7.46 4.43 -0.82
CA GLN A 83 7.07 3.50 0.25
C GLN A 83 5.60 3.14 0.13
N ALA A 84 5.30 1.85 0.11
CA ALA A 84 3.93 1.34 0.17
C ALA A 84 3.68 0.65 1.52
N THR A 85 2.51 0.90 2.11
CA THR A 85 2.04 0.22 3.33
C THR A 85 0.62 -0.25 3.11
N PHE A 86 0.32 -1.48 3.54
CA PHE A 86 -1.00 -2.06 3.48
C PHE A 86 -1.26 -3.01 4.64
N PHE A 87 -2.55 -3.19 4.96
CA PHE A 87 -3.03 -4.06 6.03
C PHE A 87 -3.97 -5.10 5.44
N PRO A 88 -3.45 -6.25 5.02
CA PRO A 88 -4.28 -7.30 4.43
C PRO A 88 -5.12 -7.97 5.51
N ARG A 89 -6.38 -8.27 5.20
CA ARG A 89 -7.28 -9.01 6.10
C ARG A 89 -6.89 -10.47 6.31
N ASN A 90 -6.17 -11.05 5.35
CA ASN A 90 -5.72 -12.44 5.40
C ASN A 90 -4.19 -12.49 5.28
N PRO A 91 -3.53 -13.41 5.99
CA PRO A 91 -2.11 -13.66 5.81
C PRO A 91 -1.81 -14.21 4.42
N TYR A 92 -0.60 -13.95 3.92
CA TYR A 92 -0.14 -14.42 2.61
C TYR A 92 -0.11 -15.95 2.54
N VAL A 93 0.34 -16.59 3.62
CA VAL A 93 0.34 -18.04 3.76
C VAL A 93 -0.79 -18.43 4.71
N ALA A 94 -1.61 -19.38 4.29
CA ALA A 94 -2.72 -19.92 5.09
C ALA A 94 -2.23 -20.90 6.17
N LEU A 95 -1.27 -20.49 7.01
CA LEU A 95 -0.84 -21.27 8.17
C LEU A 95 -1.90 -21.17 9.27
N LYS A 96 -2.32 -22.32 9.78
CA LYS A 96 -3.30 -22.42 10.86
C LYS A 96 -2.85 -23.49 11.86
N ALA A 97 -3.01 -23.20 13.14
CA ALA A 97 -2.85 -24.21 14.19
C ALA A 97 -3.91 -25.31 13.95
N LYS A 98 -3.45 -26.56 13.84
CA LYS A 98 -4.34 -27.69 13.55
C LYS A 98 -5.09 -28.16 14.80
N ASP A 99 -4.37 -28.30 15.90
CA ASP A 99 -4.89 -28.73 17.20
C ASP A 99 -3.92 -28.30 18.31
N VAL A 100 -4.42 -28.24 19.55
CA VAL A 100 -3.63 -28.00 20.76
C VAL A 100 -3.94 -29.12 21.74
N THR A 101 -2.92 -29.90 22.11
CA THR A 101 -3.06 -31.08 22.98
C THR A 101 -2.27 -30.93 24.27
N LEU A 102 -2.76 -31.52 25.36
CA LEU A 102 -2.00 -31.67 26.61
C LEU A 102 -0.84 -32.66 26.40
N VAL A 103 0.29 -32.42 27.07
CA VAL A 103 1.47 -33.28 26.95
C VAL A 103 1.28 -34.60 27.70
N ASP A 104 0.53 -34.58 28.80
CA ASP A 104 0.41 -35.72 29.70
C ASP A 104 -0.45 -36.85 29.13
N ASP A 105 -1.52 -36.51 28.39
CA ASP A 105 -2.53 -37.47 27.93
C ASP A 105 -2.99 -37.26 26.48
N GLU A 106 -2.36 -36.35 25.73
CA GLU A 106 -2.70 -35.99 24.35
C GLU A 106 -4.14 -35.49 24.15
N SER A 107 -4.85 -35.14 25.22
CA SER A 107 -6.23 -34.65 25.10
C SER A 107 -6.27 -33.25 24.46
N SER A 108 -7.22 -33.05 23.55
CA SER A 108 -7.39 -31.77 22.83
C SER A 108 -8.01 -30.70 23.71
N VAL A 109 -7.51 -29.46 23.58
CA VAL A 109 -7.91 -28.30 24.38
C VAL A 109 -8.44 -27.19 23.47
N LYS A 110 -9.46 -26.49 23.95
CA LYS A 110 -10.00 -25.32 23.25
C LYS A 110 -8.96 -24.20 23.19
N PHE A 111 -8.75 -23.65 22.02
CA PHE A 111 -7.88 -22.50 21.79
C PHE A 111 -8.53 -21.48 20.86
N SER A 112 -8.02 -20.26 20.88
CA SER A 112 -8.26 -19.24 19.86
C SER A 112 -6.93 -18.85 19.23
N ALA A 113 -6.95 -18.52 17.95
CA ALA A 113 -5.78 -18.06 17.22
C ALA A 113 -6.13 -16.80 16.43
N GLU A 114 -5.24 -15.82 16.45
CA GLU A 114 -5.27 -14.63 15.60
C GLU A 114 -4.06 -14.69 14.67
N THR A 115 -4.26 -14.37 13.39
CA THR A 115 -3.18 -14.36 12.39
C THR A 115 -3.21 -13.04 11.65
N LEU A 116 -2.12 -12.30 11.75
CA LEU A 116 -1.96 -10.96 11.19
C LEU A 116 -0.80 -10.95 10.20
N LEU A 117 -0.91 -10.11 9.18
CA LEU A 117 0.17 -9.84 8.23
C LEU A 117 0.44 -8.33 8.23
N PHE A 118 1.70 -7.99 8.41
CA PHE A 118 2.18 -6.61 8.42
C PHE A 118 3.26 -6.42 7.36
N VAL A 119 3.27 -5.24 6.76
CA VAL A 119 4.36 -4.82 5.88
C VAL A 119 5.45 -4.21 6.74
N ASP A 120 6.64 -4.79 6.71
CA ASP A 120 7.83 -4.20 7.33
C ASP A 120 8.42 -3.12 6.40
N LYS A 121 8.93 -3.53 5.24
CA LYS A 121 9.47 -2.63 4.23
C LYS A 121 9.03 -3.05 2.82
N TYR A 122 8.27 -2.17 2.15
CA TYR A 122 7.91 -2.33 0.74
C TYR A 122 8.23 -1.02 0.01
N GLU A 123 9.31 -1.04 -0.79
CA GLU A 123 9.82 0.14 -1.49
C GLU A 123 9.98 -0.15 -2.97
N ILE A 124 9.64 0.83 -3.80
CA ILE A 124 9.98 0.87 -5.22
C ILE A 124 11.19 1.82 -5.35
N VAL A 125 12.24 1.38 -6.03
CA VAL A 125 13.52 2.10 -6.20
C VAL A 125 13.85 2.34 -7.67
#